data_AF-Q7WT41-F1
#
_entry.id   AF-Q7WT41-F1
#
_cell.length_a   1.000
_cell.length_b   1.000
_cell.length_c   1.000
_cell.angle_alpha   90.00
_cell.angle_beta   90.00
_cell.angle_gamma   90.00
#
_symmetry.space_group_name_H-M   'P 1'
#
loop_
_entity.id
_entity.type
_entity.pdbx_description
1 polymer ?
#
loop_
_entity_poly.entity_id
_entity_poly.type
_entity_poly.pdbx_seq_one_letter_code
_entity_poly.pdbx_strand_id
1 'polypeptide(L)'
;MTTVAHAHDTTDSPFALSHLDSLESEAVHIFREVAGEFERPVILFSGGKDSIVMLHLALKAFAPAPVPFTLLHVDTGHNFPEVLAYRDRVVAEHGLRLHVASVQEYIDAGKLRERPDGTRNPLQTVPLTEAIQQHRFDAVFGGGRRDEEKARAKERVFSLRDEFSQWDPRRQRPELWQLYNGRHAPGEHVRVFPLSNWTELDVWQYIAREGIELPEI
;
A
#
# COMPACT_ATOMS: atom_id res chain seq x y z
N MET A 1 -22.43 15.39 -37.47
CA MET A 1 -21.86 14.04 -37.29
C MET A 1 -20.37 14.15 -37.56
N THR A 2 -19.57 14.31 -36.51
CA THR A 2 -18.12 14.40 -36.62
C THR A 2 -17.57 13.03 -36.26
N THR A 3 -17.19 12.28 -37.28
CA THR A 3 -16.60 10.95 -37.14
C THR A 3 -15.21 11.12 -36.54
N VAL A 4 -15.03 10.64 -35.30
CA VAL A 4 -13.71 10.55 -34.68
C VAL A 4 -12.96 9.42 -35.38
N ALA A 5 -11.85 9.74 -36.02
CA ALA A 5 -10.98 8.74 -36.63
C ALA A 5 -10.38 7.85 -35.52
N HIS A 6 -10.66 6.56 -35.58
CA HIS A 6 -9.94 5.57 -34.79
C HIS A 6 -8.51 5.48 -35.33
N ALA A 7 -7.56 6.05 -34.60
CA ALA A 7 -6.15 5.76 -34.81
C ALA A 7 -5.90 4.32 -34.34
N HIS A 8 -5.83 3.38 -35.27
CA HIS A 8 -5.23 2.08 -35.01
C HIS A 8 -3.72 2.29 -34.90
N ASP A 9 -3.20 2.28 -33.67
CA ASP A 9 -1.77 2.29 -33.41
C ASP A 9 -1.19 0.92 -33.76
N THR A 10 -0.74 0.77 -35.00
CA THR A 10 -0.06 -0.42 -35.50
C THR A 10 1.42 -0.37 -35.09
N THR A 11 1.69 -0.72 -33.84
CA THR A 11 3.02 -1.18 -33.39
C THR A 11 2.85 -2.52 -32.68
N ASP A 12 2.30 -3.49 -33.39
CA ASP A 12 1.94 -4.82 -32.88
C ASP A 12 3.20 -5.71 -32.77
N SER A 13 4.09 -5.35 -31.85
CA SER A 13 5.00 -6.32 -31.26
C SER A 13 4.19 -7.12 -30.24
N PRO A 14 4.05 -8.45 -30.37
CA PRO A 14 3.29 -9.27 -29.41
C PRO A 14 3.90 -9.25 -27.98
N PHE A 15 5.01 -8.54 -27.78
CA PHE A 15 5.71 -8.35 -26.52
C PHE A 15 5.68 -6.90 -26.02
N ALA A 16 4.97 -5.99 -26.70
CA ALA A 16 4.84 -4.61 -26.22
C ALA A 16 3.91 -4.58 -24.99
N LEU A 17 4.48 -4.21 -23.84
CA LEU A 17 3.71 -4.02 -22.61
C LEU A 17 2.83 -2.78 -22.76
N SER A 18 1.56 -2.88 -22.36
CA SER A 18 0.75 -1.69 -22.17
C SER A 18 1.26 -0.87 -20.99
N HIS A 19 0.77 0.36 -20.84
CA HIS A 19 1.07 1.22 -19.69
C HIS A 19 0.72 0.52 -18.37
N LEU A 20 -0.47 -0.06 -18.26
CA LEU A 20 -0.90 -0.79 -17.07
C LEU A 20 -0.11 -2.08 -16.83
N ASP A 21 0.36 -2.76 -17.88
CA ASP A 21 1.25 -3.93 -17.71
C ASP A 21 2.62 -3.53 -17.18
N SER A 22 3.14 -2.38 -17.62
CA SER A 22 4.39 -1.83 -17.11
C SER A 22 4.27 -1.46 -15.64
N LEU A 23 3.18 -0.80 -15.25
CA LEU A 23 2.88 -0.45 -13.86
C LEU A 23 2.66 -1.68 -12.96
N GLU A 24 1.93 -2.69 -13.46
CA GLU A 24 1.76 -3.98 -12.77
C GLU A 24 3.10 -4.67 -12.57
N SER A 25 3.92 -4.76 -13.62
CA SER A 25 5.25 -5.38 -13.55
C SER A 25 6.15 -4.67 -12.56
N GLU A 26 6.13 -3.33 -12.51
CA GLU A 26 6.89 -2.55 -11.54
C GLU A 26 6.45 -2.86 -10.10
N ALA A 27 5.13 -2.84 -9.83
CA ALA A 27 4.61 -3.13 -8.50
C ALA A 27 4.92 -4.58 -8.06
N VAL A 28 4.75 -5.55 -8.96
CA VAL A 28 5.09 -6.97 -8.70
C VAL A 28 6.58 -7.12 -8.39
N HIS A 29 7.45 -6.43 -9.12
CA HIS A 29 8.89 -6.42 -8.86
C HIS A 29 9.19 -5.87 -7.46
N ILE A 30 8.61 -4.73 -7.09
CA ILE A 30 8.78 -4.12 -5.75
C ILE A 30 8.35 -5.08 -4.63
N PHE A 31 7.22 -5.77 -4.78
CA PHE A 31 6.79 -6.77 -3.81
C PHE A 31 7.80 -7.92 -3.63
N ARG A 32 8.37 -8.41 -4.73
CA ARG A 32 9.34 -9.51 -4.71
C ARG A 32 10.68 -9.09 -4.10
N GLU A 33 11.14 -7.87 -4.37
CA GLU A 33 12.34 -7.31 -3.74
C GLU A 33 12.18 -7.24 -2.23
N VAL A 34 11.03 -6.77 -1.75
CA VAL A 34 10.76 -6.74 -0.30
C VAL A 34 10.70 -8.15 0.30
N ALA A 35 10.07 -9.12 -0.38
CA ALA A 35 10.06 -10.50 0.10
C ALA A 35 11.46 -11.14 0.14
N GLY A 36 12.39 -10.69 -0.70
CA GLY A 36 13.77 -11.17 -0.73
C GLY A 36 14.69 -10.50 0.28
N GLU A 37 14.38 -9.28 0.73
CA GLU A 37 15.26 -8.46 1.58
C GLU A 37 14.81 -8.30 3.03
N PHE A 38 13.54 -8.54 3.36
CA PHE A 38 12.95 -8.24 4.68
C PHE A 38 12.38 -9.49 5.37
N GLU A 39 12.42 -9.49 6.70
CA GLU A 39 11.99 -10.62 7.53
C GLU A 39 10.50 -10.57 7.90
N ARG A 40 9.95 -9.37 8.13
CA ARG A 40 8.60 -9.15 8.66
C ARG A 40 7.85 -8.05 7.90
N PRO A 41 7.64 -8.20 6.58
CA PRO A 41 6.84 -7.27 5.80
C PRO A 41 5.34 -7.29 6.18
N VAL A 42 4.73 -6.11 6.14
CA VAL A 42 3.29 -5.89 6.37
C VAL A 42 2.68 -4.97 5.32
N ILE A 43 1.45 -5.23 4.90
CA ILE A 43 0.67 -4.36 4.01
C ILE A 43 -0.34 -3.55 4.83
N LEU A 44 -0.33 -2.23 4.69
CA LEU A 44 -1.39 -1.37 5.23
C LEU A 44 -2.66 -1.55 4.39
N PHE A 45 -3.71 -2.10 5.01
CA PHE A 45 -4.95 -2.47 4.33
C PHE A 45 -6.16 -1.82 5.00
N SER A 46 -6.58 -0.67 4.45
CA SER A 46 -7.74 0.09 4.93
C SER A 46 -9.06 -0.36 4.31
N GLY A 47 -9.01 -1.15 3.23
CA GLY A 47 -10.19 -1.48 2.42
C GLY A 47 -10.60 -0.36 1.44
N GLY A 48 -9.80 0.71 1.31
CA GLY A 48 -9.94 1.68 0.22
C GLY A 48 -9.34 1.17 -1.09
N LYS A 49 -9.75 1.77 -2.22
CA LYS A 49 -9.37 1.34 -3.59
C LYS A 49 -7.88 1.06 -3.78
N ASP A 50 -7.00 1.94 -3.28
CA ASP A 50 -5.55 1.82 -3.50
C ASP A 50 -4.98 0.65 -2.70
N SER A 51 -5.46 0.45 -1.47
CA SER A 51 -5.05 -0.70 -0.65
C SER A 51 -5.58 -2.03 -1.20
N ILE A 52 -6.74 -2.01 -1.86
CA ILE A 52 -7.30 -3.18 -2.55
C ILE A 52 -6.47 -3.53 -3.78
N VAL A 53 -6.15 -2.56 -4.63
CA VAL A 53 -5.26 -2.78 -5.79
C VAL A 53 -3.88 -3.25 -5.33
N MET A 54 -3.33 -2.65 -4.28
CA MET A 54 -2.05 -3.07 -3.70
C MET A 54 -2.09 -4.53 -3.22
N LEU A 55 -3.16 -4.95 -2.53
CA LEU A 55 -3.33 -6.35 -2.12
C LEU A 55 -3.50 -7.29 -3.32
N HIS A 56 -4.27 -6.90 -4.33
CA HIS A 56 -4.44 -7.66 -5.56
C HIS A 56 -3.10 -7.90 -6.27
N LEU A 57 -2.27 -6.86 -6.39
CA LEU A 57 -0.93 -6.95 -6.96
C LEU A 57 -0.01 -7.86 -6.12
N ALA A 58 -0.11 -7.81 -4.80
CA ALA A 58 0.62 -8.72 -3.92
C ALA A 58 0.21 -10.18 -4.16
N LEU A 59 -1.09 -10.47 -4.28
CA LEU A 59 -1.60 -11.81 -4.61
C LEU A 59 -1.05 -12.30 -5.94
N LYS A 60 -1.05 -11.44 -6.98
CA LYS A 60 -0.43 -11.75 -8.28
C LYS A 60 1.07 -12.00 -8.19
N ALA A 61 1.79 -11.22 -7.39
CA ALA A 61 3.26 -11.31 -7.29
C ALA A 61 3.73 -12.68 -6.79
N PHE A 62 2.94 -13.35 -5.96
CA PHE A 62 3.28 -14.63 -5.34
C PHE A 62 2.46 -15.82 -5.85
N ALA A 63 1.44 -15.60 -6.68
CA ALA A 63 0.66 -16.69 -7.25
C ALA A 63 1.56 -17.75 -7.94
N PRO A 64 1.28 -19.05 -7.76
CA PRO A 64 0.16 -19.65 -7.01
C PRO A 64 0.44 -19.85 -5.50
N ALA A 65 1.58 -19.41 -4.99
CA ALA A 65 1.92 -19.52 -3.58
C ALA A 65 1.18 -18.46 -2.73
N PRO A 66 1.00 -18.72 -1.42
CA PRO A 66 0.45 -17.72 -0.50
C PRO A 66 1.34 -16.48 -0.41
N VAL A 67 0.71 -15.32 -0.20
CA VAL A 67 1.43 -14.06 0.04
C VAL A 67 2.18 -14.17 1.38
N PRO A 68 3.51 -13.94 1.43
CA PRO A 68 4.31 -14.10 2.64
C PRO A 68 4.19 -12.92 3.62
N PHE A 69 3.18 -12.06 3.45
CA PHE A 69 3.02 -10.80 4.18
C PHE A 69 1.85 -10.86 5.14
N THR A 70 1.91 -10.02 6.17
CA THR A 70 0.78 -9.80 7.07
C THR A 70 0.03 -8.54 6.65
N LEU A 71 -1.24 -8.40 7.00
CA LEU A 71 -2.00 -7.17 6.83
C LEU A 71 -2.08 -6.40 8.15
N LEU A 72 -2.10 -5.07 8.07
CA LEU A 72 -2.36 -4.18 9.21
C LEU A 72 -3.43 -3.15 8.82
N HIS A 73 -4.49 -3.09 9.60
CA HIS A 73 -5.54 -2.07 9.51
C HIS A 73 -5.49 -1.21 10.78
N VAL A 74 -5.36 0.11 10.64
CA VAL A 74 -5.55 1.06 11.75
C VAL A 74 -7.02 1.49 11.79
N ASP A 75 -7.80 0.87 12.67
CA ASP A 75 -9.26 1.06 12.71
C ASP A 75 -9.59 2.34 13.47
N THR A 76 -10.14 3.33 12.76
CA THR A 76 -10.55 4.60 13.36
C THR A 76 -11.81 4.48 14.19
N GLY A 77 -12.60 3.42 14.02
CA GLY A 77 -13.98 3.30 14.49
C GLY A 77 -14.99 4.06 13.63
N HIS A 78 -14.55 4.74 12.57
CA HIS A 78 -15.42 5.46 11.61
C HIS A 78 -15.44 4.79 10.22
N ASN A 79 -14.99 3.53 10.13
CA ASN A 79 -15.02 2.77 8.90
C ASN A 79 -16.45 2.33 8.55
N PHE A 80 -16.82 2.37 7.27
CA PHE A 80 -18.10 1.87 6.79
C PHE A 80 -18.22 0.35 7.04
N PRO A 81 -19.37 -0.16 7.51
CA PRO A 81 -19.59 -1.60 7.72
C PRO A 81 -19.28 -2.45 6.48
N GLU A 82 -19.60 -1.93 5.29
CA GLU A 82 -19.38 -2.58 4.00
C GLU A 82 -17.88 -2.76 3.71
N VAL A 83 -17.06 -1.77 4.08
CA VAL A 83 -15.59 -1.84 3.97
C VAL A 83 -15.02 -2.89 4.92
N LEU A 84 -15.53 -2.96 6.15
CA LEU A 84 -15.11 -3.97 7.12
C LEU A 84 -15.52 -5.39 6.69
N ALA A 85 -16.75 -5.54 6.18
CA ALA A 85 -17.25 -6.80 5.67
C ALA A 85 -16.43 -7.29 4.46
N TYR A 86 -16.12 -6.41 3.52
CA TYR A 86 -15.23 -6.70 2.40
C TYR A 86 -13.84 -7.14 2.89
N ARG A 87 -13.23 -6.38 3.81
CA ARG A 87 -11.92 -6.70 4.39
C ARG A 87 -11.91 -8.11 4.98
N ASP A 88 -12.87 -8.41 5.84
CA ASP A 88 -12.91 -9.67 6.57
C ASP A 88 -13.13 -10.86 5.62
N ARG A 89 -13.96 -10.67 4.59
CA ARG A 89 -14.17 -11.66 3.52
C ARG A 89 -12.89 -11.94 2.73
N VAL A 90 -12.21 -10.90 2.23
CA VAL A 90 -10.97 -11.05 1.45
C VAL A 90 -9.86 -11.69 2.27
N VAL A 91 -9.75 -11.33 3.55
CA VAL A 91 -8.80 -11.96 4.48
C VAL A 91 -9.07 -13.46 4.62
N ALA A 92 -10.34 -13.84 4.81
CA ALA A 92 -10.72 -15.24 4.93
C ALA A 92 -10.53 -16.03 3.62
N GLU A 93 -10.91 -15.45 2.48
CA GLU A 93 -10.80 -16.06 1.16
C GLU A 93 -9.37 -16.45 0.79
N HIS A 94 -8.41 -15.58 1.09
CA HIS A 94 -7.00 -15.79 0.77
C HIS A 94 -6.18 -16.34 1.95
N GLY A 95 -6.81 -16.67 3.09
CA GLY A 95 -6.12 -17.19 4.28
C GLY A 95 -5.06 -16.25 4.84
N LEU A 96 -5.31 -14.94 4.77
CA LEU A 96 -4.35 -13.90 5.17
C LEU A 96 -4.39 -13.68 6.69
N ARG A 97 -3.28 -13.19 7.24
CA ARG A 97 -3.21 -12.74 8.64
C ARG A 97 -3.48 -11.24 8.70
N LEU A 98 -4.40 -10.80 9.55
CA LEU A 98 -4.74 -9.40 9.75
C LEU A 98 -4.49 -8.98 11.20
N HIS A 99 -3.74 -7.91 11.40
CA HIS A 99 -3.67 -7.18 12.66
C HIS A 99 -4.55 -5.92 12.57
N VAL A 100 -5.27 -5.64 13.66
CA VAL A 100 -6.10 -4.44 13.78
C VAL A 100 -5.56 -3.61 14.94
N ALA A 101 -5.21 -2.36 14.68
CA ALA A 101 -4.84 -1.38 15.68
C ALA A 101 -6.00 -0.39 15.85
N SER A 102 -6.78 -0.52 16.91
CA SER A 102 -7.99 0.28 17.15
C SER A 102 -7.64 1.63 17.75
N VAL A 103 -7.96 2.73 17.07
CA VAL A 103 -7.85 4.09 17.62
C VAL A 103 -8.71 4.24 18.87
N GLN A 104 -9.88 3.57 18.92
CA GLN A 104 -10.77 3.63 20.08
C GLN A 104 -10.10 3.07 21.34
N GLU A 105 -9.37 1.96 21.24
CA GLU A 105 -8.65 1.37 22.38
C GLU A 105 -7.60 2.34 22.97
N TYR A 106 -6.96 3.14 22.12
CA TYR A 106 -5.99 4.14 22.56
C TYR A 106 -6.64 5.34 23.25
N ILE A 107 -7.86 5.70 22.84
CA ILE A 107 -8.66 6.73 23.50
C ILE A 107 -9.14 6.23 24.87
N ASP A 108 -9.67 5.00 24.92
CA ASP A 108 -10.17 4.38 26.14
C ASP A 108 -9.05 4.18 27.18
N ALA A 109 -7.83 3.86 26.72
CA ALA A 109 -6.64 3.77 27.55
C ALA A 109 -6.05 5.14 27.97
N GLY A 110 -6.62 6.26 27.50
CA GLY A 110 -6.15 7.62 27.80
C GLY A 110 -4.84 8.01 27.13
N LYS A 111 -4.33 7.21 26.18
CA LYS A 111 -3.12 7.52 25.39
C LYS A 111 -3.40 8.59 24.33
N LEU A 112 -4.61 8.58 23.77
CA LEU A 112 -5.10 9.57 22.82
C LEU A 112 -6.33 10.28 23.39
N ARG A 113 -6.65 11.43 22.81
CA ARG A 113 -7.87 12.18 23.12
C ARG A 113 -8.64 12.41 21.84
N GLU A 114 -9.95 12.30 21.94
CA GLU A 114 -10.84 12.67 20.83
C GLU A 114 -10.56 14.11 20.41
N ARG A 115 -10.55 14.35 19.10
CA ARG A 115 -10.33 15.69 18.58
C ARG A 115 -11.65 16.47 18.56
N PRO A 116 -11.62 17.80 18.77
CA PRO A 116 -12.83 18.63 18.72
C PRO A 116 -13.54 18.58 17.36
N ASP A 117 -12.80 18.31 16.29
CA ASP A 117 -13.32 18.21 14.92
C ASP A 117 -13.94 16.84 14.61
N GLY A 118 -13.87 15.88 15.54
CA GLY A 118 -14.38 14.52 15.36
C GLY A 118 -13.62 13.67 14.34
N THR A 119 -12.56 14.18 13.69
CA THR A 119 -11.78 13.37 12.75
C THR A 119 -10.74 12.54 13.48
N ARG A 120 -10.68 11.25 13.17
CA ARG A 120 -9.70 10.32 13.73
C ARG A 120 -8.55 10.01 12.78
N ASN A 121 -8.58 10.54 11.55
CA ASN A 121 -7.50 10.31 10.58
C ASN A 121 -6.11 10.73 11.10
N PRO A 122 -5.96 11.89 11.77
CA PRO A 122 -4.67 12.29 12.36
C PRO A 122 -4.26 11.46 13.58
N LEU A 123 -5.21 10.77 14.22
CA LEU A 123 -4.97 9.96 15.41
C LEU A 123 -4.37 8.58 15.08
N GLN A 124 -4.39 8.17 13.81
CA GLN A 124 -3.88 6.88 13.35
C GLN A 124 -2.36 6.72 13.52
N THR A 125 -1.60 7.81 13.60
CA THR A 125 -0.14 7.77 13.65
C THR A 125 0.36 6.95 14.84
N VAL A 126 -0.14 7.21 16.06
CA VAL A 126 0.34 6.53 17.27
C VAL A 126 0.03 5.03 17.26
N PRO A 127 -1.21 4.58 16.98
CA PRO A 127 -1.52 3.16 16.84
C PRO A 127 -0.70 2.48 15.74
N LEU A 128 -0.49 3.16 14.59
CA LEU A 128 0.33 2.62 13.51
C LEU A 128 1.78 2.40 13.96
N THR A 129 2.41 3.41 14.56
CA THR A 129 3.82 3.33 14.97
C THR A 129 4.03 2.32 16.09
N GLU A 130 3.12 2.27 17.07
CA GLU A 130 3.19 1.26 18.13
C GLU A 130 2.96 -0.16 17.58
N ALA A 131 2.01 -0.37 16.66
CA ALA A 131 1.79 -1.68 16.05
C ALA A 131 3.03 -2.18 15.28
N ILE A 132 3.71 -1.28 14.55
CA ILE A 132 4.97 -1.61 13.85
C ILE A 132 6.04 -2.06 14.82
N GLN A 133 6.22 -1.33 15.92
CA GLN A 133 7.20 -1.68 16.95
C GLN A 133 6.84 -3.00 17.64
N GLN A 134 5.58 -3.19 18.04
CA GLN A 134 5.09 -4.39 18.73
C GLN A 134 5.28 -5.66 17.90
N HIS A 135 4.95 -5.60 16.61
CA HIS A 135 5.08 -6.74 15.69
C HIS A 135 6.47 -6.85 15.05
N ARG A 136 7.32 -5.84 15.26
CA ARG A 136 8.66 -5.70 14.68
C ARG A 136 8.64 -5.77 13.16
N PHE A 137 7.69 -5.07 12.53
CA PHE A 137 7.64 -4.99 11.08
C PHE A 137 8.81 -4.15 10.57
N ASP A 138 9.58 -4.70 9.64
CA ASP A 138 10.79 -4.10 9.07
C ASP A 138 10.57 -3.55 7.66
N ALA A 139 9.51 -3.99 6.97
CA ALA A 139 8.96 -3.37 5.78
C ALA A 139 7.46 -3.12 5.94
N VAL A 140 6.99 -1.94 5.53
CA VAL A 140 5.57 -1.59 5.59
C VAL A 140 5.12 -1.00 4.26
N PHE A 141 4.31 -1.77 3.53
CA PHE A 141 3.72 -1.32 2.28
C PHE A 141 2.58 -0.33 2.52
N GLY A 142 2.61 0.79 1.81
CA GLY A 142 1.55 1.78 1.79
C GLY A 142 1.08 2.08 0.37
N GLY A 143 -0.21 2.36 0.20
CA GLY A 143 -0.81 2.72 -1.09
C GLY A 143 -0.60 4.18 -1.49
N GLY A 144 0.44 4.84 -1.00
CA GLY A 144 0.68 6.25 -1.29
C GLY A 144 1.20 6.49 -2.70
N ARG A 145 0.62 7.48 -3.39
CA ARG A 145 0.95 7.80 -4.79
C ARG A 145 1.51 9.21 -4.92
N ARG A 146 2.39 9.44 -5.89
CA ARG A 146 3.08 10.73 -6.08
C ARG A 146 2.14 11.85 -6.58
N ASP A 147 1.05 11.49 -7.24
CA ASP A 147 0.06 12.43 -7.78
C ASP A 147 -0.91 12.99 -6.71
N GLU A 148 -1.05 12.31 -5.56
CA GLU A 148 -2.02 12.67 -4.51
C GLU A 148 -1.71 14.01 -3.85
N GLU A 149 -0.44 14.31 -3.61
CA GLU A 149 -0.02 15.47 -2.81
C GLU A 149 1.36 15.97 -3.26
N LYS A 150 1.53 17.30 -3.32
CA LYS A 150 2.80 17.94 -3.69
C LYS A 150 4.00 17.49 -2.84
N ALA A 151 3.81 17.21 -1.55
CA ALA A 151 4.87 16.72 -0.69
C ALA A 151 5.33 15.30 -1.08
N ARG A 152 4.42 14.47 -1.63
CA ARG A 152 4.71 13.09 -2.08
C ARG A 152 5.42 13.03 -3.42
N ALA A 153 5.47 14.11 -4.19
CA ALA A 153 6.16 14.14 -5.48
C ALA A 153 7.66 13.80 -5.41
N LYS A 154 8.28 13.98 -4.23
CA LYS A 154 9.69 13.63 -3.97
C LYS A 154 9.84 12.34 -3.15
N GLU A 155 8.73 11.66 -2.85
CA GLU A 155 8.75 10.41 -2.10
C GLU A 155 9.38 9.31 -2.96
N ARG A 156 10.22 8.52 -2.32
CA ARG A 156 10.90 7.35 -2.89
C ARG A 156 9.99 6.13 -2.79
N VAL A 157 10.23 5.11 -3.60
CA VAL A 157 9.55 3.82 -3.45
C VAL A 157 9.92 3.22 -2.10
N PHE A 158 11.20 3.22 -1.75
CA PHE A 158 11.76 2.77 -0.47
C PHE A 158 12.13 3.99 0.36
N SER A 159 11.33 4.23 1.41
CA SER A 159 11.45 5.38 2.28
C SER A 159 11.84 4.93 3.69
N LEU A 160 13.13 5.06 4.01
CA LEU A 160 13.70 4.62 5.28
C LEU A 160 13.14 5.44 6.44
N ARG A 161 12.79 4.74 7.52
CA ARG A 161 12.34 5.33 8.78
C ARG A 161 13.24 4.88 9.92
N ASP A 162 13.45 5.77 10.89
CA ASP A 162 14.16 5.40 12.11
C ASP A 162 13.27 4.60 13.08
N GLU A 163 13.81 4.22 14.23
CA GLU A 163 13.12 3.46 15.28
C GLU A 163 11.86 4.15 15.84
N PHE A 164 11.75 5.47 15.69
CA PHE A 164 10.60 6.28 16.07
C PHE A 164 9.65 6.54 14.89
N SER A 165 9.83 5.83 13.78
CA SER A 165 9.09 6.00 12.52
C SER A 165 9.26 7.36 11.84
N GLN A 166 10.30 8.13 12.18
CA GLN A 166 10.57 9.43 11.59
C GLN A 166 11.35 9.30 10.28
N TRP A 167 11.27 10.35 9.47
CA TRP A 167 11.94 10.41 8.16
C TRP A 167 13.13 11.37 8.22
N ASP A 168 14.28 10.92 7.72
CA ASP A 168 15.47 11.75 7.57
C ASP A 168 15.88 11.84 6.08
N PRO A 169 15.93 13.04 5.49
CA PRO A 169 16.32 13.23 4.09
C PRO A 169 17.73 12.71 3.78
N ARG A 170 18.68 12.80 4.73
CA ARG A 170 20.08 12.42 4.52
C ARG A 170 20.29 10.91 4.46
N ARG A 171 19.34 10.16 5.03
CA ARG A 171 19.38 8.70 5.09
C ARG A 171 18.70 8.04 3.89
N GLN A 172 17.97 8.81 3.10
CA GLN A 172 17.29 8.30 1.92
C GLN A 172 18.29 7.95 0.83
N ARG A 173 18.03 6.84 0.13
CA ARG A 173 18.96 6.29 -0.85
C ARG A 173 18.53 6.61 -2.28
N PRO A 174 19.48 6.90 -3.19
CA PRO A 174 19.17 6.94 -4.61
C PRO A 174 18.54 5.62 -5.07
N GLU A 175 17.48 5.71 -5.87
CA GLU A 175 16.82 4.57 -6.52
C GLU A 175 17.22 4.65 -8.00
N LEU A 176 18.21 3.86 -8.39
CA LEU A 176 18.71 3.84 -9.77
C LEU A 176 18.13 2.61 -10.46
N TRP A 177 17.44 2.82 -11.59
CA TRP A 177 16.67 1.77 -12.28
C TRP A 177 15.61 1.15 -11.35
N GLN A 178 15.56 -0.18 -11.29
CA GLN A 178 14.67 -0.97 -10.43
C GLN A 178 15.47 -1.70 -9.35
N LEU A 179 16.61 -1.11 -8.95
CA LEU A 179 17.46 -1.61 -7.87
C LEU A 179 17.15 -0.83 -6.60
N TYR A 180 16.60 -1.54 -5.61
CA TYR A 180 16.28 -0.98 -4.31
C TYR A 180 17.34 -1.40 -3.30
N ASN A 181 17.47 -0.64 -2.21
CA ASN A 181 18.37 -0.97 -1.12
C ASN A 181 17.59 -0.90 0.19
N GLY A 182 17.07 -2.04 0.61
CA GLY A 182 16.26 -2.20 1.82
C GLY A 182 17.06 -2.36 3.11
N ARG A 183 18.40 -2.36 3.07
CA ARG A 183 19.23 -2.53 4.28
C ARG A 183 18.87 -1.50 5.36
N HIS A 184 18.54 -1.93 6.56
CA HIS A 184 18.17 -1.04 7.65
C HIS A 184 18.81 -1.54 8.96
N ALA A 185 18.91 -0.67 9.97
CA ALA A 185 19.42 -1.09 11.27
C ALA A 185 18.31 -1.78 12.09
N PRO A 186 18.65 -2.63 13.08
CA PRO A 186 17.64 -3.18 13.99
C PRO A 186 16.80 -2.07 14.64
N GLY A 187 15.48 -2.25 14.65
CA GLY A 187 14.52 -1.27 15.16
C GLY A 187 14.02 -0.28 14.11
N GLU A 188 14.72 -0.12 12.98
CA GLU A 188 14.28 0.67 11.84
C GLU A 188 13.37 -0.14 10.92
N HIS A 189 12.62 0.56 10.08
CA HIS A 189 11.81 -0.06 9.04
C HIS A 189 11.77 0.79 7.78
N VAL A 190 11.35 0.19 6.68
CA VAL A 190 11.21 0.86 5.38
C VAL A 190 9.73 0.97 5.05
N ARG A 191 9.27 2.18 4.71
CA ARG A 191 7.97 2.35 4.04
C ARG A 191 8.17 2.07 2.55
N VAL A 192 7.35 1.20 2.00
CA VAL A 192 7.43 0.79 0.60
C VAL A 192 6.16 1.20 -0.13
N PHE A 193 6.28 1.83 -1.30
CA PHE A 193 5.13 2.37 -2.05
C PHE A 193 5.04 1.77 -3.46
N PRO A 194 4.52 0.54 -3.63
CA PRO A 194 4.43 -0.12 -4.93
C PRO A 194 3.61 0.65 -5.97
N LEU A 195 2.69 1.49 -5.51
CA LEU A 195 1.82 2.29 -6.36
C LEU A 195 2.36 3.70 -6.65
N SER A 196 3.61 4.02 -6.28
CA SER A 196 4.10 5.41 -6.31
C SER A 196 3.98 6.10 -7.67
N ASN A 197 4.10 5.33 -8.77
CA ASN A 197 4.01 5.83 -10.15
C ASN A 197 2.61 5.74 -10.76
N TRP A 198 1.64 5.23 -10.01
CA TRP A 198 0.27 5.10 -10.47
C TRP A 198 -0.48 6.40 -10.26
N THR A 199 -1.27 6.81 -11.25
CA THR A 199 -2.23 7.91 -11.10
C THR A 199 -3.58 7.40 -10.63
N GLU A 200 -4.48 8.33 -10.27
CA GLU A 200 -5.84 7.95 -9.87
C GLU A 200 -6.58 7.25 -11.03
N LEU A 201 -6.36 7.71 -12.26
CA LEU A 201 -6.94 7.09 -13.45
C LEU A 201 -6.42 5.68 -13.66
N ASP A 202 -5.12 5.45 -13.46
CA ASP A 202 -4.52 4.11 -13.62
C ASP A 202 -5.13 3.11 -12.63
N VAL A 203 -5.31 3.52 -11.37
CA VAL A 203 -5.96 2.68 -10.34
C VAL A 203 -7.36 2.27 -10.77
N TRP A 204 -8.19 3.21 -11.22
CA TRP A 204 -9.55 2.91 -11.67
C TRP A 204 -9.60 2.07 -12.94
N GLN A 205 -8.74 2.36 -13.92
CA GLN A 205 -8.65 1.57 -15.16
C GLN A 205 -8.20 0.14 -14.87
N TYR A 206 -7.27 -0.03 -13.94
CA TYR A 206 -6.79 -1.34 -13.52
C TYR A 206 -7.86 -2.14 -12.78
N ILE A 207 -8.59 -1.51 -11.86
CA ILE A 207 -9.76 -2.12 -11.19
C ILE A 207 -10.76 -2.63 -12.23
N ALA A 208 -11.10 -1.81 -13.23
CA ALA A 208 -12.02 -2.20 -14.29
C ALA A 208 -11.46 -3.33 -15.18
N ARG A 209 -10.18 -3.27 -15.55
CA ARG A 209 -9.50 -4.27 -16.39
C ARG A 209 -9.46 -5.64 -15.73
N GLU A 210 -9.12 -5.67 -14.45
CA GLU A 210 -8.94 -6.89 -13.66
C GLU A 210 -10.24 -7.39 -13.02
N GLY A 211 -11.34 -6.62 -13.11
CA GLY A 211 -12.61 -6.96 -12.47
C GLY A 211 -12.50 -7.01 -10.95
N ILE A 212 -11.70 -6.12 -10.35
CA ILE A 212 -11.47 -6.09 -8.91
C ILE A 212 -12.74 -5.61 -8.21
N GLU A 213 -13.26 -6.43 -7.31
CA GLU A 213 -14.41 -6.07 -6.48
C GLU A 213 -14.04 -4.95 -5.49
N LEU A 214 -14.96 -4.03 -5.27
CA LEU A 214 -14.86 -2.98 -4.27
C LEU A 214 -16.03 -3.06 -3.29
N PRO A 215 -15.87 -2.58 -2.05
CA PRO A 215 -16.98 -2.41 -1.12
C PRO A 215 -18.08 -1.53 -1.73
N GLU A 216 -19.35 -1.91 -1.54
CA GLU A 216 -20.51 -1.10 -1.91
C GLU A 216 -20.66 0.06 -0.90
N ILE A 217 -20.26 1.28 -1.29
CA ILE A 217 -20.34 2.50 -0.47
C ILE A 217 -21.14 3.61 -1.16
#